data_AF-A0A845L411-F1
#
_entry.id   AF-A0A845L411-F1
#
_cell.length_a   1.000
_cell.length_b   1.000
_cell.length_c   1.000
_cell.angle_alpha   90.00
_cell.angle_beta   90.00
_cell.angle_gamma   90.00
#
_symmetry.space_group_name_H-M   'P 1'
#
loop_
_entity.id
_entity.type
_entity.pdbx_description
1 polymer ?
#
loop_
_entity_poly.entity_id
_entity_poly.type
_entity_poly.pdbx_seq_one_letter_code
_entity_poly.pdbx_strand_id
1 'polypeptide(L)'
;MKREATAMLLALHLLMAGPVFAETTASTSTPAITVTPDTTATPTALTPTATSSPAATSTPATASIPAATSTPTSSPSTTTAPATSSEVIPELPASDQQQWYNAINAKYQQIVQLRQQDQALQNQLKEQDRQNQELAKSRVSALTEAEKSQLQQARETNKQMIETQIKPLHDQLKSLTDQLKTLREQGKGAVKSGDPRGENIPEMVAIREQINTLKKQIADLEGQRKTNGTTIQPLRDRQKEAAAAWKSVHEQVSPLRDQQKAIWEQAKGQHATLAASWKAFWGAIKDRNLSGATAALDQVISTKTQIIAYKQQVLALKQQVNSVYANFSVAPAPTTAPTSSSATTSN
;
A
#
# COMPACT_ATOMS: atom_id res chain seq x y z
N MET A 1 0.72 -46.80 -34.57
CA MET A 1 0.08 -46.60 -33.25
C MET A 1 1.05 -46.28 -32.11
N LYS A 2 2.04 -47.13 -31.72
CA LYS A 2 3.03 -46.76 -30.67
C LYS A 2 3.74 -45.41 -30.92
N ARG A 3 4.09 -45.10 -32.18
CA ARG A 3 4.78 -43.85 -32.55
C ARG A 3 3.90 -42.59 -32.47
N GLU A 4 2.58 -42.71 -32.68
CA GLU A 4 1.66 -41.55 -32.63
C GLU A 4 1.33 -41.14 -31.20
N ALA A 5 1.15 -42.12 -30.31
CA ALA A 5 0.98 -41.84 -28.88
C ALA A 5 2.21 -41.13 -28.29
N THR A 6 3.43 -41.52 -28.71
CA THR A 6 4.67 -40.86 -28.28
C THR A 6 4.83 -39.46 -28.88
N ALA A 7 4.49 -39.26 -30.16
CA ALA A 7 4.58 -37.96 -30.81
C ALA A 7 3.59 -36.92 -30.23
N MET A 8 2.37 -37.34 -29.89
CA MET A 8 1.41 -36.46 -29.21
C MET A 8 1.76 -36.21 -27.74
N LEU A 9 2.35 -37.19 -27.04
CA LEU A 9 2.90 -36.97 -25.70
C LEU A 9 4.01 -35.90 -25.72
N LEU A 10 4.84 -35.91 -26.77
CA LEU A 10 5.89 -34.94 -27.00
C LEU A 10 5.32 -33.54 -27.31
N ALA A 11 4.30 -33.47 -28.17
CA ALA A 11 3.61 -32.21 -28.47
C ALA A 11 2.94 -31.61 -27.22
N LEU A 12 2.37 -32.47 -26.36
CA LEU A 12 1.80 -32.08 -25.07
C LEU A 12 2.89 -31.60 -24.10
N HIS A 13 4.06 -32.23 -24.08
CA HIS A 13 5.21 -31.78 -23.28
C HIS A 13 5.76 -30.43 -23.76
N LEU A 14 5.92 -30.23 -25.08
CA LEU A 14 6.46 -29.00 -25.66
C LEU A 14 5.53 -27.79 -25.47
N LEU A 15 4.20 -27.97 -25.47
CA LEU A 15 3.27 -26.86 -25.21
C LEU A 15 3.13 -26.50 -23.72
N MET A 16 3.54 -27.40 -22.82
CA MET A 16 3.52 -27.20 -21.37
C MET A 16 4.86 -26.68 -20.82
N ALA A 17 5.95 -26.80 -21.58
CA ALA A 17 7.29 -26.31 -21.26
C ALA A 17 7.51 -24.82 -21.58
N GLY A 18 6.46 -24.07 -21.96
CA GLY A 18 6.52 -22.60 -21.94
C GLY A 18 6.94 -22.10 -20.55
N PRO A 19 7.58 -20.93 -20.42
CA PRO A 19 8.21 -20.49 -19.17
C PRO A 19 7.14 -20.25 -18.10
N VAL A 20 6.81 -21.27 -17.32
CA VAL A 20 5.83 -21.20 -16.23
C VAL A 20 6.49 -20.86 -14.89
N PHE A 21 7.81 -20.86 -14.79
CA PHE A 21 8.50 -20.50 -13.55
C PHE A 21 9.81 -19.74 -13.83
N ALA A 22 9.68 -18.49 -14.30
CA ALA A 22 10.67 -17.48 -13.95
C ALA A 22 10.14 -16.78 -12.69
N GLU A 23 10.65 -17.18 -11.52
CA GLU A 23 10.59 -16.39 -10.30
C GLU A 23 11.08 -14.99 -10.65
N THR A 24 10.15 -14.05 -10.81
CA THR A 24 10.50 -12.66 -11.03
C THR A 24 10.87 -12.09 -9.67
N THR A 25 12.14 -12.29 -9.29
CA THR A 25 12.77 -11.43 -8.30
C THR A 25 12.68 -10.01 -8.85
N ALA A 26 12.08 -9.12 -8.06
CA ALA A 26 11.95 -7.72 -8.37
C ALA A 26 13.35 -7.07 -8.41
N SER A 27 13.92 -6.95 -9.61
CA SER A 27 15.03 -6.04 -9.88
C SER A 27 14.46 -4.75 -10.45
N THR A 28 14.46 -3.72 -9.61
CA THR A 28 14.19 -2.34 -9.98
C THR A 28 15.33 -1.83 -10.87
N SER A 29 15.09 -1.71 -12.17
CA SER A 29 15.88 -0.84 -13.03
C SER A 29 14.95 0.03 -13.87
N THR A 30 14.99 1.32 -13.54
CA THR A 30 14.31 2.40 -14.23
C THR A 30 15.15 2.80 -15.45
N PRO A 31 14.57 2.88 -16.66
CA PRO A 31 14.98 3.89 -17.62
C PRO A 31 13.89 4.96 -17.74
N ALA A 32 14.31 6.21 -17.63
CA ALA A 32 13.49 7.37 -17.91
C ALA A 32 13.14 7.39 -19.41
N ILE A 33 11.85 7.45 -19.73
CA ILE A 33 11.37 7.80 -21.06
C ILE A 33 10.44 8.99 -20.89
N THR A 34 10.88 10.13 -21.43
CA THR A 34 10.10 11.34 -21.60
C THR A 34 9.09 11.12 -22.73
N VAL A 35 7.80 11.15 -22.42
CA VAL A 35 6.74 11.26 -23.44
C VAL A 35 5.77 12.35 -23.02
N THR A 36 5.68 13.37 -23.88
CA THR A 36 4.71 14.46 -23.87
C THR A 36 3.30 13.93 -24.14
N PRO A 37 2.24 14.36 -23.42
CA PRO A 37 0.89 13.91 -23.71
C PRO A 37 0.19 14.87 -24.66
N ASP A 38 -0.65 14.34 -25.55
CA ASP A 38 -1.71 15.11 -26.18
C ASP A 38 -3.03 14.34 -26.26
N THR A 39 -4.11 15.10 -26.03
CA THR A 39 -5.53 14.92 -26.36
C THR A 39 -6.36 13.76 -25.79
N THR A 40 -7.23 14.14 -24.84
CA THR A 40 -8.71 14.14 -24.93
C THR A 40 -9.43 12.85 -25.35
N ALA A 41 -10.11 12.20 -24.39
CA ALA A 41 -11.46 11.68 -24.57
C ALA A 41 -12.13 11.36 -23.22
N THR A 42 -13.31 11.96 -23.01
CA THR A 42 -14.27 11.63 -21.95
C THR A 42 -15.04 10.36 -22.35
N PRO A 43 -15.37 9.48 -21.39
CA PRO A 43 -16.68 8.84 -21.49
C PRO A 43 -17.45 8.80 -20.15
N THR A 44 -18.64 9.36 -20.25
CA THR A 44 -19.96 8.96 -19.75
C THR A 44 -20.04 7.86 -18.68
N ALA A 45 -20.61 8.25 -17.54
CA ALA A 45 -21.00 7.38 -16.42
C ALA A 45 -22.18 6.46 -16.78
N LEU A 46 -22.08 5.19 -16.38
CA LEU A 46 -23.21 4.29 -16.26
C LEU A 46 -23.34 3.84 -14.81
N THR A 47 -24.46 4.22 -14.20
CA THR A 47 -24.95 3.73 -12.92
C THR A 47 -25.51 2.32 -13.10
N PRO A 48 -25.25 1.40 -12.15
CA PRO A 48 -26.28 0.43 -11.82
C PRO A 48 -26.54 0.30 -10.32
N THR A 49 -27.84 0.26 -10.05
CA THR A 49 -28.56 -0.02 -8.81
C THR A 49 -28.20 -1.40 -8.26
N ALA A 50 -27.85 -1.49 -6.98
CA ALA A 50 -27.65 -2.75 -6.27
C ALA A 50 -28.85 -3.06 -5.36
N THR A 51 -29.56 -4.14 -5.68
CA THR A 51 -30.55 -4.79 -4.81
C THR A 51 -29.83 -5.73 -3.85
N SER A 52 -30.15 -5.59 -2.57
CA SER A 52 -29.64 -6.34 -1.42
C SER A 52 -30.21 -7.75 -1.29
N SER A 53 -29.39 -8.73 -0.87
CA SER A 53 -29.83 -9.87 -0.06
C SER A 53 -28.69 -10.59 0.68
N PRO A 54 -28.99 -11.28 1.80
CA PRO A 54 -28.09 -11.39 2.95
C PRO A 54 -27.27 -12.68 3.05
N ALA A 55 -26.27 -12.60 3.93
CA ALA A 55 -25.29 -13.62 4.28
C ALA A 55 -25.88 -14.86 4.96
N ALA A 56 -25.31 -16.03 4.64
CA ALA A 56 -25.44 -17.23 5.45
C ALA A 56 -24.06 -17.61 6.03
N THR A 57 -24.01 -17.66 7.35
CA THR A 57 -22.89 -18.09 8.18
C THR A 57 -22.79 -19.62 8.17
N SER A 58 -21.59 -20.19 8.07
CA SER A 58 -21.39 -21.63 8.28
C SER A 58 -20.11 -21.89 9.06
N THR A 59 -20.31 -22.43 10.26
CA THR A 59 -19.33 -22.90 11.24
C THR A 59 -18.73 -24.25 10.81
N PRO A 60 -17.43 -24.55 11.03
CA PRO A 60 -16.89 -25.87 10.73
C PRO A 60 -17.01 -26.83 11.92
N ALA A 61 -17.47 -28.05 11.64
CA ALA A 61 -17.54 -29.17 12.58
C ALA A 61 -16.25 -30.00 12.54
N THR A 62 -15.73 -30.28 13.73
CA THR A 62 -14.59 -31.16 14.03
C THR A 62 -15.00 -32.63 13.91
N ALA A 63 -14.22 -33.44 13.18
CA ALA A 63 -14.43 -34.89 13.13
C ALA A 63 -13.20 -35.63 13.69
N SER A 64 -13.47 -36.42 14.72
CA SER A 64 -12.55 -37.29 15.46
C SER A 64 -12.23 -38.58 14.68
N ILE A 65 -11.00 -39.07 14.84
CA ILE A 65 -10.51 -40.35 14.33
C ILE A 65 -10.60 -41.40 15.46
N PRO A 66 -11.13 -42.62 15.24
CA PRO A 66 -10.83 -43.75 16.09
C PRO A 66 -9.77 -44.67 15.47
N ALA A 67 -8.77 -45.01 16.29
CA ALA A 67 -7.79 -46.04 16.05
C ALA A 67 -8.39 -47.43 16.32
N ALA A 68 -8.05 -48.42 15.49
CA ALA A 68 -8.22 -49.82 15.81
C ALA A 68 -6.96 -50.59 15.41
N THR A 69 -6.24 -51.03 16.43
CA THR A 69 -5.08 -51.92 16.37
C THR A 69 -5.59 -53.36 16.30
N SER A 70 -5.12 -54.15 15.33
CA SER A 70 -5.31 -55.59 15.32
C SER A 70 -4.10 -56.26 14.70
N THR A 71 -3.29 -56.91 15.53
CA THR A 71 -2.27 -57.88 15.15
C THR A 71 -2.91 -59.20 14.74
N PRO A 72 -2.31 -59.92 13.76
CA PRO A 72 -2.29 -61.37 13.87
C PRO A 72 -0.89 -61.99 13.71
N THR A 73 -0.71 -62.97 14.58
CA THR A 73 0.26 -64.06 14.70
C THR A 73 0.70 -64.70 13.38
N SER A 74 2.02 -64.85 13.22
CA SER A 74 2.67 -65.57 12.12
C SER A 74 2.80 -67.07 12.41
N SER A 75 2.48 -67.91 11.43
CA SER A 75 2.89 -69.32 11.35
C SER A 75 3.73 -69.53 10.09
N PRO A 76 4.74 -70.43 10.09
CA PRO A 76 5.69 -70.58 8.99
C PRO A 76 5.22 -71.65 8.00
N SER A 77 5.40 -71.41 6.70
CA SER A 77 5.34 -72.48 5.69
C SER A 77 6.14 -72.13 4.43
N THR A 78 7.15 -72.96 4.20
CA THR A 78 7.61 -73.52 2.91
C THR A 78 7.85 -72.60 1.71
N THR A 79 9.15 -72.39 1.47
CA THR A 79 9.80 -72.14 0.19
C THR A 79 9.24 -73.01 -0.94
N THR A 80 8.64 -72.37 -1.95
CA THR A 80 8.47 -72.93 -3.30
C THR A 80 8.96 -71.89 -4.30
N ALA A 81 9.77 -72.35 -5.26
CA ALA A 81 10.49 -71.55 -6.25
C ALA A 81 9.57 -70.67 -7.14
N PRO A 82 10.06 -69.52 -7.64
CA PRO A 82 9.25 -68.63 -8.46
C PRO A 82 9.09 -69.19 -9.88
N ALA A 83 7.85 -69.56 -10.23
CA ALA A 83 7.47 -69.72 -11.62
C ALA A 83 7.39 -68.32 -12.25
N THR A 84 8.24 -68.05 -13.24
CA THR A 84 8.19 -66.91 -14.14
C THR A 84 6.90 -66.95 -14.96
N SER A 85 5.81 -66.47 -14.37
CA SER A 85 4.60 -66.12 -15.13
C SER A 85 4.91 -64.88 -15.94
N SER A 86 5.04 -65.04 -17.26
CA SER A 86 4.98 -63.94 -18.20
C SER A 86 3.60 -63.30 -18.04
N GLU A 87 3.55 -62.16 -17.34
CA GLU A 87 2.36 -61.34 -17.20
C GLU A 87 1.91 -60.91 -18.60
N VAL A 88 0.91 -61.62 -19.14
CA VAL A 88 0.23 -61.22 -20.37
C VAL A 88 -0.58 -59.99 -20.00
N ILE A 89 0.03 -58.82 -20.17
CA ILE A 89 -0.62 -57.53 -19.99
C ILE A 89 -1.78 -57.49 -21.00
N PRO A 90 -3.05 -57.39 -20.55
CA PRO A 90 -4.18 -57.30 -21.46
C PRO A 90 -4.03 -56.05 -22.32
N GLU A 91 -3.98 -56.23 -23.63
CA GLU A 91 -4.01 -55.13 -24.58
C GLU A 91 -5.42 -54.50 -24.54
N LEU A 92 -5.51 -53.22 -24.16
CA LEU A 92 -6.80 -52.52 -24.07
C LEU A 92 -7.48 -52.55 -25.46
N PRO A 93 -8.79 -52.83 -25.54
CA PRO A 93 -9.50 -52.81 -26.81
C PRO A 93 -9.46 -51.41 -27.43
N ALA A 94 -9.32 -51.34 -28.75
CA ALA A 94 -9.13 -50.09 -29.49
C ALA A 94 -10.26 -49.06 -29.28
N SER A 95 -11.49 -49.52 -28.98
CA SER A 95 -12.64 -48.67 -28.65
C SER A 95 -12.39 -47.82 -27.41
N ASP A 96 -11.85 -48.44 -26.36
CA ASP A 96 -11.67 -47.82 -25.04
C ASP A 96 -10.53 -46.81 -25.08
N GLN A 97 -9.52 -47.10 -25.91
CA GLN A 97 -8.42 -46.18 -26.16
C GLN A 97 -8.88 -44.89 -26.87
N GLN A 98 -9.79 -45.02 -27.84
CA GLN A 98 -10.34 -43.86 -28.55
C GLN A 98 -11.22 -42.99 -27.63
N GLN A 99 -12.05 -43.62 -26.80
CA GLN A 99 -12.87 -42.90 -25.81
C GLN A 99 -12.01 -42.16 -24.80
N TRP A 100 -10.97 -42.83 -24.27
CA TRP A 100 -10.02 -42.20 -23.37
C TRP A 100 -9.32 -41.00 -24.01
N TYR A 101 -8.88 -41.13 -25.27
CA TYR A 101 -8.26 -40.02 -25.99
C TYR A 101 -9.18 -38.80 -26.08
N ASN A 102 -10.45 -39.00 -26.43
CA ASN A 102 -11.44 -37.94 -26.51
C ASN A 102 -11.65 -37.27 -25.13
N ALA A 103 -11.74 -38.06 -24.06
CA ALA A 103 -11.89 -37.56 -22.69
C ALA A 103 -10.68 -36.72 -22.24
N ILE A 104 -9.45 -37.18 -22.50
CA ILE A 104 -8.23 -36.42 -22.17
C ILE A 104 -8.15 -35.13 -22.98
N ASN A 105 -8.46 -35.18 -24.27
CA ASN A 105 -8.43 -34.00 -25.13
C ASN A 105 -9.43 -32.93 -24.66
N ALA A 106 -10.65 -33.33 -24.26
CA ALA A 106 -11.65 -32.42 -23.69
C ALA A 106 -11.13 -31.72 -22.42
N LYS A 107 -10.56 -32.48 -21.47
CA LYS A 107 -9.96 -31.94 -20.24
C LYS A 107 -8.78 -31.01 -20.53
N TYR A 108 -7.96 -31.35 -21.52
CA TYR A 108 -6.85 -30.51 -21.95
C TYR A 108 -7.32 -29.15 -22.48
N GLN A 109 -8.34 -29.12 -23.35
CA GLN A 109 -8.92 -27.87 -23.84
C GLN A 109 -9.45 -27.00 -22.70
N GLN A 110 -10.10 -27.61 -21.70
CA GLN A 110 -10.53 -26.89 -20.50
C GLN A 110 -9.34 -26.28 -19.73
N ILE A 111 -8.23 -27.01 -19.57
CA ILE A 111 -7.02 -26.51 -18.92
C ILE A 111 -6.43 -25.32 -19.68
N VAL A 112 -6.45 -25.35 -21.02
CA VAL A 112 -5.99 -24.23 -21.87
C VAL A 112 -6.85 -22.99 -21.64
N GLN A 113 -8.18 -23.13 -21.65
CA GLN A 113 -9.10 -22.02 -21.37
C GLN A 113 -8.86 -21.42 -19.97
N LEU A 114 -8.71 -22.26 -18.94
CA LEU A 114 -8.37 -21.81 -17.59
C LEU A 114 -7.01 -21.10 -17.56
N ARG A 115 -6.06 -21.41 -18.45
CA ARG A 115 -4.73 -20.74 -18.49
C ARG A 115 -4.88 -19.32 -19.03
N GLN A 116 -5.65 -19.17 -20.10
CA GLN A 116 -5.94 -17.88 -20.70
C GLN A 116 -6.69 -16.98 -19.71
N GLN A 117 -7.69 -17.53 -19.02
CA GLN A 117 -8.40 -16.82 -17.95
C GLN A 117 -7.46 -16.38 -16.82
N ASP A 118 -6.60 -17.26 -16.34
CA ASP A 118 -5.62 -16.94 -15.31
C ASP A 118 -4.65 -15.84 -15.72
N GLN A 119 -4.18 -15.86 -16.97
CA GLN A 119 -3.29 -14.84 -17.53
C GLN A 119 -3.98 -13.47 -17.67
N ALA A 120 -5.22 -13.45 -18.16
CA ALA A 120 -6.00 -12.22 -18.24
C ALA A 120 -6.22 -11.61 -16.84
N LEU A 121 -6.54 -12.43 -15.86
CA LEU A 121 -6.74 -12.01 -14.48
C LEU A 121 -5.45 -11.50 -13.83
N GLN A 122 -4.30 -12.13 -14.14
CA GLN A 122 -3.00 -11.64 -13.70
C GLN A 122 -2.69 -10.23 -14.23
N ASN A 123 -3.06 -9.95 -15.49
CA ASN A 123 -2.90 -8.62 -16.07
C ASN A 123 -3.81 -7.59 -15.40
N GLN A 124 -5.08 -7.95 -15.11
CA GLN A 124 -6.01 -7.10 -14.36
C GLN A 124 -5.48 -6.77 -12.96
N LEU A 125 -4.92 -7.76 -12.25
CA LEU A 125 -4.32 -7.54 -10.94
C LEU A 125 -3.16 -6.54 -10.98
N LYS A 126 -2.26 -6.66 -11.97
CA LYS A 126 -1.14 -5.72 -12.15
C LYS A 126 -1.61 -4.30 -12.42
N GLU A 127 -2.61 -4.16 -13.30
CA GLU A 127 -3.17 -2.85 -13.62
C GLU A 127 -3.86 -2.23 -12.41
N GLN A 128 -4.61 -3.01 -11.64
CA GLN A 128 -5.24 -2.53 -10.41
C GLN A 128 -4.19 -2.10 -9.36
N ASP A 129 -3.06 -2.81 -9.27
CA ASP A 129 -1.95 -2.42 -8.39
C ASP A 129 -1.32 -1.08 -8.81
N ARG A 130 -1.12 -0.86 -10.11
CA ARG A 130 -0.65 0.41 -10.66
C ARG A 130 -1.61 1.55 -10.29
N GLN A 131 -2.91 1.37 -10.54
CA GLN A 131 -3.94 2.37 -10.22
C GLN A 131 -3.99 2.70 -8.72
N ASN A 132 -3.94 1.68 -7.86
CA ASN A 132 -3.91 1.86 -6.41
C ASN A 132 -2.67 2.63 -5.96
N GLN A 133 -1.51 2.37 -6.56
CA GLN A 133 -0.27 3.07 -6.25
C GLN A 133 -0.32 4.55 -6.69
N GLU A 134 -0.86 4.83 -7.87
CA GLU A 134 -1.00 6.19 -8.39
C GLU A 134 -1.99 7.03 -7.58
N LEU A 135 -3.14 6.45 -7.20
CA LEU A 135 -4.09 7.10 -6.31
C LEU A 135 -3.49 7.35 -4.92
N ALA A 136 -2.80 6.37 -4.34
CA ALA A 136 -2.12 6.58 -3.07
C ALA A 136 -1.11 7.73 -3.16
N LYS A 137 -0.23 7.75 -4.19
CA LYS A 137 0.76 8.83 -4.37
C LYS A 137 0.13 10.20 -4.53
N SER A 138 -0.86 10.33 -5.41
CA SER A 138 -1.53 11.62 -5.69
C SER A 138 -2.30 12.17 -4.50
N ARG A 139 -2.80 11.30 -3.62
CA ARG A 139 -3.55 11.71 -2.42
C ARG A 139 -2.67 11.93 -1.19
N VAL A 140 -1.48 11.31 -1.11
CA VAL A 140 -0.58 11.43 0.08
C VAL A 140 -0.08 12.86 0.26
N SER A 141 0.03 13.65 -0.80
CA SER A 141 0.36 15.07 -0.72
C SER A 141 -0.88 15.94 -0.46
N ALA A 142 -1.31 16.04 0.80
CA ALA A 142 -2.43 16.92 1.16
C ALA A 142 -2.07 18.42 1.13
N LEU A 143 -0.77 18.73 1.16
CA LEU A 143 -0.19 20.02 0.84
C LEU A 143 0.55 19.89 -0.49
N THR A 144 0.33 20.85 -1.37
CA THR A 144 1.17 21.07 -2.55
C THR A 144 2.61 21.38 -2.12
N GLU A 145 3.58 21.15 -3.01
CA GLU A 145 4.99 21.52 -2.72
C GLU A 145 5.14 23.02 -2.41
N ALA A 146 4.33 23.88 -3.04
CA ALA A 146 4.26 25.30 -2.74
C ALA A 146 3.81 25.57 -1.28
N GLU A 147 2.75 24.92 -0.83
CA GLU A 147 2.25 25.07 0.55
C GLU A 147 3.23 24.51 1.59
N LYS A 148 3.93 23.40 1.28
CA LYS A 148 5.00 22.87 2.14
C LYS A 148 6.14 23.87 2.26
N SER A 149 6.57 24.44 1.13
CA SER A 149 7.62 25.46 1.09
C SER A 149 7.23 26.71 1.88
N GLN A 150 5.99 27.20 1.73
CA GLN A 150 5.46 28.33 2.48
C GLN A 150 5.45 28.08 3.99
N LEU A 151 4.98 26.90 4.42
CA LEU A 151 4.98 26.52 5.84
C LEU A 151 6.40 26.43 6.41
N GLN A 152 7.35 25.88 5.64
CA GLN A 152 8.75 25.77 6.05
C GLN A 152 9.42 27.14 6.13
N GLN A 153 9.22 27.99 5.13
CA GLN A 153 9.75 29.35 5.09
C GLN A 153 9.25 30.15 6.30
N ALA A 154 7.95 30.13 6.58
CA ALA A 154 7.39 30.86 7.72
C ALA A 154 7.91 30.36 9.07
N ARG A 155 8.15 29.05 9.22
CA ARG A 155 8.78 28.49 10.42
C ARG A 155 10.21 28.99 10.57
N GLU A 156 10.99 28.99 9.50
CA GLU A 156 12.37 29.45 9.52
C GLU A 156 12.47 30.95 9.77
N THR A 157 11.63 31.77 9.11
CA THR A 157 11.56 33.22 9.36
C THR A 157 11.20 33.53 10.82
N ASN A 158 10.20 32.84 11.40
CA ASN A 158 9.85 33.03 12.80
C ASN A 158 10.97 32.60 13.74
N LYS A 159 11.68 31.51 13.43
CA LYS A 159 12.84 31.05 14.20
C LYS A 159 13.96 32.10 14.17
N GLN A 160 14.32 32.58 12.98
CA GLN A 160 15.33 33.62 12.80
C GLN A 160 14.96 34.91 13.53
N MET A 161 13.71 35.36 13.44
CA MET A 161 13.24 36.56 14.16
C MET A 161 13.40 36.44 15.68
N ILE A 162 13.14 35.25 16.24
CA ILE A 162 13.35 34.99 17.68
C ILE A 162 14.84 34.98 18.02
N GLU A 163 15.62 34.16 17.33
CA GLU A 163 17.03 33.89 17.69
C GLU A 163 17.95 35.07 17.41
N THR A 164 17.71 35.80 16.32
CA THR A 164 18.64 36.84 15.83
C THR A 164 18.20 38.27 16.15
N GLN A 165 16.91 38.51 16.44
CA GLN A 165 16.40 39.86 16.67
C GLN A 165 15.82 40.01 18.07
N ILE A 166 14.78 39.25 18.42
CA ILE A 166 14.07 39.43 19.70
C ILE A 166 14.98 39.11 20.89
N LYS A 167 15.71 37.99 20.85
CA LYS A 167 16.55 37.55 21.98
C LYS A 167 17.71 38.55 22.27
N PRO A 168 18.51 39.00 21.28
CA PRO A 168 19.52 40.03 21.53
C PRO A 168 18.95 41.35 22.06
N LEU A 169 17.79 41.81 21.55
CA LEU A 169 17.13 43.02 22.04
C LEU A 169 16.68 42.86 23.50
N HIS A 170 16.21 41.67 23.89
CA HIS A 170 15.83 41.38 25.26
C HIS A 170 17.05 41.36 26.21
N ASP A 171 18.19 40.82 25.75
CA ASP A 171 19.45 40.84 26.50
C ASP A 171 19.98 42.28 26.68
N GLN A 172 19.90 43.11 25.64
CA GLN A 172 20.22 44.55 25.71
C GLN A 172 19.30 45.29 26.67
N LEU A 173 17.98 45.05 26.60
CA LEU A 173 16.99 45.64 27.50
C LEU A 173 17.29 45.30 28.97
N LYS A 174 17.69 44.06 29.25
CA LYS A 174 18.09 43.63 30.59
C LYS A 174 19.33 44.38 31.06
N SER A 175 20.37 44.46 30.23
CA SER A 175 21.61 45.17 30.55
C SER A 175 21.37 46.66 30.85
N LEU A 176 20.60 47.37 30.01
CA LEU A 176 20.25 48.78 30.24
C LEU A 176 19.40 48.97 31.50
N THR A 177 18.51 48.02 31.82
CA THR A 177 17.73 48.06 33.06
C THR A 177 18.62 47.92 34.29
N ASP A 178 19.62 47.04 34.23
CA ASP A 178 20.60 46.84 35.31
C ASP A 178 21.52 48.08 35.47
N GLN A 179 21.94 48.70 34.36
CA GLN A 179 22.67 49.97 34.37
C GLN A 179 21.85 51.10 34.99
N LEU A 180 20.58 51.25 34.61
CA LEU A 180 19.67 52.25 35.17
C LEU A 180 19.48 52.04 36.69
N LYS A 181 19.40 50.79 37.14
CA LYS A 181 19.32 50.45 38.56
C LYS A 181 20.59 50.86 39.31
N THR A 182 21.75 50.57 38.73
CA THR A 182 23.06 50.92 39.31
C THR A 182 23.25 52.43 39.41
N LEU A 183 22.95 53.18 38.34
CA LEU A 183 22.98 54.65 38.31
C LEU A 183 22.05 55.26 39.35
N ARG A 184 20.84 54.70 39.52
CA ARG A 184 19.91 55.12 40.58
C ARG A 184 20.47 54.88 41.98
N GLU A 185 21.17 53.76 42.18
CA GLU A 185 21.81 53.43 43.46
C GLU A 185 23.00 54.34 43.77
N GLN A 186 23.81 54.69 42.76
CA GLN A 186 24.90 55.66 42.86
C GLN A 186 24.37 57.09 43.08
N GLY A 187 23.26 57.46 42.45
CA GLY A 187 22.60 58.76 42.56
C GLY A 187 21.70 58.97 43.78
N LYS A 188 21.73 58.07 44.79
CA LYS A 188 20.87 58.10 45.99
C LYS A 188 20.87 59.43 46.77
N GLY A 189 21.89 60.29 46.60
CA GLY A 189 21.92 61.65 47.16
C GLY A 189 21.00 62.64 46.45
N ALA A 190 20.98 62.63 45.10
CA ALA A 190 20.15 63.50 44.26
C ALA A 190 18.69 63.00 44.14
N VAL A 191 18.48 61.69 44.23
CA VAL A 191 17.12 61.09 44.26
C VAL A 191 16.36 61.47 45.54
N LYS A 192 17.08 61.71 46.65
CA LYS A 192 16.49 62.15 47.93
C LYS A 192 16.09 63.64 47.94
N SER A 193 16.55 64.46 47.00
CA SER A 193 16.28 65.91 46.93
C SER A 193 15.06 66.27 46.07
N GLY A 194 14.16 65.33 45.77
CA GLY A 194 12.86 65.60 45.12
C GLY A 194 12.70 65.11 43.68
N ASP A 195 13.70 64.42 43.09
CA ASP A 195 13.62 63.85 41.75
C ASP A 195 13.68 62.30 41.78
N PRO A 196 12.55 61.63 42.11
CA PRO A 196 12.50 60.17 42.25
C PRO A 196 12.69 59.42 40.93
N ARG A 197 12.60 60.11 39.78
CA ARG A 197 12.76 59.52 38.45
C ARG A 197 14.14 59.77 37.84
N GLY A 198 14.93 60.68 38.41
CA GLY A 198 16.22 61.12 37.88
C GLY A 198 16.06 61.92 36.58
N GLU A 199 14.96 62.66 36.43
CA GLU A 199 14.65 63.48 35.25
C GLU A 199 15.69 64.60 35.03
N ASN A 200 16.40 65.02 36.07
CA ASN A 200 17.48 66.00 35.98
C ASN A 200 18.87 65.38 35.75
N ILE A 201 18.96 64.04 35.62
CA ILE A 201 20.21 63.32 35.32
C ILE A 201 20.16 62.89 33.84
N PRO A 202 20.86 63.60 32.93
CA PRO A 202 20.75 63.36 31.48
C PRO A 202 21.02 61.91 31.07
N GLU A 203 21.94 61.23 31.74
CA GLU A 203 22.28 59.82 31.48
C GLU A 203 21.13 58.86 31.83
N MET A 204 20.40 59.11 32.93
CA MET A 204 19.24 58.30 33.30
C MET A 204 18.06 58.50 32.35
N VAL A 205 17.88 59.73 31.85
CA VAL A 205 16.88 60.05 30.82
C VAL A 205 17.22 59.35 29.51
N ALA A 206 18.47 59.44 29.05
CA ALA A 206 18.93 58.79 27.82
C ALA A 206 18.78 57.26 27.86
N ILE A 207 19.17 56.60 28.96
CA ILE A 207 18.98 55.15 29.13
C ILE A 207 17.48 54.79 29.14
N ARG A 208 16.62 55.60 29.75
CA ARG A 208 15.17 55.37 29.74
C ARG A 208 14.56 55.49 28.35
N GLU A 209 15.00 56.46 27.55
CA GLU A 209 14.59 56.60 26.15
C GLU A 209 15.05 55.42 25.28
N GLN A 210 16.28 54.93 25.48
CA GLN A 210 16.77 53.73 24.82
C GLN A 210 15.95 52.48 25.21
N ILE A 211 15.64 52.31 26.50
CA ILE A 211 14.76 51.24 26.99
C ILE A 211 13.39 51.30 26.33
N ASN A 212 12.79 52.50 26.22
CA ASN A 212 11.48 52.67 25.57
C ASN A 212 11.54 52.35 24.07
N THR A 213 12.63 52.73 23.40
CA THR A 213 12.86 52.42 21.99
C THR A 213 12.99 50.91 21.76
N LEU A 214 13.80 50.21 22.57
CA LEU A 214 13.96 48.76 22.49
C LEU A 214 12.64 48.03 22.79
N LYS A 215 11.87 48.47 23.79
CA LYS A 215 10.54 47.91 24.08
C LYS A 215 9.60 48.02 22.89
N LYS A 216 9.60 49.16 22.20
CA LYS A 216 8.79 49.35 20.99
C LYS A 216 9.24 48.42 19.87
N GLN A 217 10.55 48.31 19.61
CA GLN A 217 11.08 47.39 18.61
C GLN A 217 10.73 45.92 18.89
N ILE A 218 10.83 45.48 20.15
CA ILE A 218 10.42 44.14 20.57
C ILE A 218 8.92 43.94 20.33
N ALA A 219 8.08 44.90 20.73
CA ALA A 219 6.63 44.81 20.54
C ALA A 219 6.24 44.72 19.05
N ASP A 220 6.90 45.49 18.19
CA ASP A 220 6.67 45.47 16.73
C ASP A 220 7.07 44.10 16.13
N LEU A 221 8.23 43.55 16.52
CA LEU A 221 8.69 42.22 16.08
C LEU A 221 7.79 41.09 16.60
N GLU A 222 7.33 41.17 17.84
CA GLU A 222 6.35 40.22 18.39
C GLU A 222 5.01 40.30 17.65
N GLY A 223 4.57 41.50 17.27
CA GLY A 223 3.41 41.72 16.43
C GLY A 223 3.55 41.08 15.04
N GLN A 224 4.70 41.25 14.38
CA GLN A 224 5.01 40.60 13.10
C GLN A 224 5.03 39.08 13.23
N ARG A 225 5.69 38.54 14.25
CA ARG A 225 5.73 37.09 14.53
C ARG A 225 4.33 36.52 14.74
N LYS A 226 3.46 37.22 15.50
CA LYS A 226 2.08 36.81 15.74
C LYS A 226 1.28 36.80 14.43
N THR A 227 1.43 37.83 13.61
CA THR A 227 0.82 37.92 12.28
C THR A 227 1.25 36.76 11.39
N ASN A 228 2.55 36.49 11.28
CA ASN A 228 3.09 35.34 10.56
C ASN A 228 2.51 34.00 11.07
N GLY A 229 2.39 33.87 12.39
CA GLY A 229 1.79 32.70 13.04
C GLY A 229 0.32 32.49 12.63
N THR A 230 -0.47 33.55 12.62
CA THR A 230 -1.87 33.51 12.18
C THR A 230 -1.99 33.19 10.68
N THR A 231 -1.12 33.75 9.83
CA THR A 231 -1.13 33.49 8.37
C THR A 231 -0.89 32.01 8.03
N ILE A 232 -0.06 31.30 8.79
CA ILE A 232 0.22 29.87 8.54
C ILE A 232 -0.70 28.92 9.29
N GLN A 233 -1.57 29.42 10.16
CA GLN A 233 -2.47 28.60 10.96
C GLN A 233 -3.38 27.72 10.08
N PRO A 234 -4.00 28.22 8.99
CA PRO A 234 -4.80 27.39 8.09
C PRO A 234 -4.01 26.24 7.43
N LEU A 235 -2.74 26.48 7.08
CA LEU A 235 -1.86 25.43 6.52
C LEU A 235 -1.54 24.34 7.54
N ARG A 236 -1.37 24.72 8.82
CA ARG A 236 -1.14 23.76 9.91
C ARG A 236 -2.40 22.94 10.19
N ASP A 237 -3.56 23.57 10.20
CA ASP A 237 -4.84 22.89 10.44
C ASP A 237 -5.14 21.91 9.29
N ARG A 238 -4.91 22.33 8.05
CA ARG A 238 -4.97 21.46 6.87
C ARG A 238 -3.99 20.28 6.96
N GLN A 239 -2.75 20.52 7.41
CA GLN A 239 -1.78 19.44 7.64
C GLN A 239 -2.29 18.42 8.67
N LYS A 240 -2.95 18.89 9.73
CA LYS A 240 -3.50 18.04 10.80
C LYS A 240 -4.71 17.24 10.31
N GLU A 241 -5.64 17.88 9.61
CA GLU A 241 -6.81 17.23 9.01
C GLU A 241 -6.39 16.16 8.01
N ALA A 242 -5.43 16.48 7.15
CA ALA A 242 -4.84 15.54 6.23
C ALA A 242 -4.23 14.32 6.92
N ALA A 243 -3.47 14.53 7.98
CA ALA A 243 -2.86 13.43 8.74
C ALA A 243 -3.93 12.53 9.40
N ALA A 244 -4.99 13.13 9.95
CA ALA A 244 -6.11 12.40 10.53
C ALA A 244 -6.88 11.60 9.46
N ALA A 245 -7.15 12.22 8.32
CA ALA A 245 -7.82 11.56 7.20
C ALA A 245 -6.96 10.41 6.64
N TRP A 246 -5.63 10.60 6.53
CA TRP A 246 -4.70 9.54 6.13
C TRP A 246 -4.68 8.36 7.09
N LYS A 247 -4.72 8.64 8.40
CA LYS A 247 -4.84 7.60 9.41
C LYS A 247 -6.13 6.80 9.22
N SER A 248 -7.26 7.46 8.96
CA SER A 248 -8.53 6.78 8.69
C SER A 248 -8.48 5.92 7.42
N VAL A 249 -7.90 6.40 6.33
CA VAL A 249 -7.67 5.58 5.11
C VAL A 249 -6.81 4.37 5.42
N HIS A 250 -5.74 4.55 6.18
CA HIS A 250 -4.86 3.45 6.56
C HIS A 250 -5.61 2.39 7.38
N GLU A 251 -6.41 2.81 8.36
CA GLU A 251 -7.24 1.90 9.18
C GLU A 251 -8.27 1.13 8.35
N GLN A 252 -8.83 1.73 7.29
CA GLN A 252 -9.75 1.04 6.37
C GLN A 252 -9.02 0.08 5.41
N VAL A 253 -7.85 0.47 4.90
CA VAL A 253 -7.09 -0.31 3.91
C VAL A 253 -6.32 -1.46 4.55
N SER A 254 -5.84 -1.32 5.79
CA SER A 254 -5.04 -2.35 6.47
C SER A 254 -5.71 -3.73 6.50
N PRO A 255 -6.94 -3.89 7.01
CA PRO A 255 -7.59 -5.20 7.06
C PRO A 255 -7.81 -5.79 5.65
N LEU A 256 -8.05 -4.95 4.64
CA LEU A 256 -8.16 -5.40 3.25
C LEU A 256 -6.84 -5.96 2.71
N ARG A 257 -5.70 -5.37 3.08
CA ARG A 257 -4.37 -5.90 2.70
C ARG A 257 -4.06 -7.21 3.41
N ASP A 258 -4.43 -7.32 4.69
CA ASP A 258 -4.25 -8.55 5.45
C ASP A 258 -5.08 -9.69 4.85
N GLN A 259 -6.33 -9.41 4.46
CA GLN A 259 -7.17 -10.34 3.71
C GLN A 259 -6.55 -10.74 2.36
N GLN A 260 -6.04 -9.77 1.58
CA GLN A 260 -5.34 -10.06 0.31
C GLN A 260 -4.15 -10.99 0.53
N LYS A 261 -3.35 -10.75 1.57
CA LYS A 261 -2.18 -11.57 1.91
C LYS A 261 -2.60 -12.99 2.29
N ALA A 262 -3.62 -13.14 3.13
CA ALA A 262 -4.14 -14.45 3.54
C ALA A 262 -4.62 -15.27 2.32
N ILE A 263 -5.38 -14.65 1.40
CA ILE A 263 -5.85 -15.30 0.17
C ILE A 263 -4.67 -15.67 -0.74
N TRP A 264 -3.66 -14.82 -0.85
CA TRP A 264 -2.46 -15.13 -1.62
C TRP A 264 -1.69 -16.34 -1.08
N GLU A 265 -1.54 -16.45 0.23
CA GLU A 265 -0.90 -17.63 0.83
C GLU A 265 -1.73 -18.91 0.61
N GLN A 266 -3.07 -18.82 0.64
CA GLN A 266 -3.93 -19.94 0.26
C GLN A 266 -3.73 -20.36 -1.21
N ALA A 267 -3.70 -19.38 -2.13
CA ALA A 267 -3.44 -19.64 -3.55
C ALA A 267 -2.06 -20.26 -3.77
N LYS A 268 -1.04 -19.79 -3.04
CA LYS A 268 0.32 -20.34 -3.08
C LYS A 268 0.35 -21.81 -2.63
N GLY A 269 -0.39 -22.16 -1.57
CA GLY A 269 -0.57 -23.55 -1.16
C GLY A 269 -1.17 -24.43 -2.28
N GLN A 270 -2.15 -23.90 -3.01
CA GLN A 270 -2.74 -24.62 -4.15
C GLN A 270 -1.79 -24.82 -5.33
N HIS A 271 -0.81 -23.94 -5.54
CA HIS A 271 0.20 -24.15 -6.60
C HIS A 271 1.06 -25.40 -6.36
N ALA A 272 1.36 -25.73 -5.10
CA ALA A 272 2.05 -26.98 -4.77
C ALA A 272 1.18 -28.21 -5.09
N THR A 273 -0.11 -28.16 -4.73
CA THR A 273 -1.11 -29.19 -5.10
C THR A 273 -1.22 -29.35 -6.62
N LEU A 274 -1.24 -28.23 -7.36
CA LEU A 274 -1.28 -28.24 -8.81
C LEU A 274 -0.06 -28.95 -9.39
N ALA A 275 1.15 -28.65 -8.90
CA ALA A 275 2.38 -29.31 -9.34
C ALA A 275 2.37 -30.82 -9.03
N ALA A 276 1.88 -31.21 -7.84
CA ALA A 276 1.73 -32.60 -7.45
C ALA A 276 0.73 -33.35 -8.35
N SER A 277 -0.42 -32.75 -8.67
CA SER A 277 -1.43 -33.36 -9.55
C SER A 277 -0.91 -33.56 -10.98
N TRP A 278 -0.12 -32.62 -11.50
CA TRP A 278 0.57 -32.81 -12.78
C TRP A 278 1.60 -33.94 -12.74
N LYS A 279 2.37 -34.04 -11.66
CA LYS A 279 3.31 -35.15 -11.48
C LYS A 279 2.58 -36.50 -11.42
N ALA A 280 1.46 -36.57 -10.71
CA ALA A 280 0.62 -37.76 -10.63
C ALA A 280 0.05 -38.15 -12.01
N PHE A 281 -0.40 -37.19 -12.81
CA PHE A 281 -0.83 -37.43 -14.18
C PHE A 281 0.27 -38.10 -15.01
N TRP A 282 1.48 -37.54 -15.03
CA TRP A 282 2.58 -38.10 -15.80
C TRP A 282 3.03 -39.48 -15.29
N GLY A 283 2.99 -39.71 -13.98
CA GLY A 283 3.20 -41.03 -13.40
C GLY A 283 2.18 -42.06 -13.91
N ALA A 284 0.90 -41.73 -13.81
CA ALA A 284 -0.18 -42.60 -14.26
C ALA A 284 -0.11 -42.90 -15.78
N ILE A 285 0.29 -41.91 -16.60
CA ILE A 285 0.54 -42.11 -18.03
C ILE A 285 1.69 -43.11 -18.26
N LYS A 286 2.80 -42.98 -17.51
CA LYS A 286 3.95 -43.89 -17.60
C LYS A 286 3.58 -45.32 -17.23
N ASP A 287 2.75 -45.46 -16.20
CA ASP A 287 2.27 -46.74 -15.69
C ASP A 287 1.11 -47.31 -16.53
N ARG A 288 0.70 -46.63 -17.60
CA ARG A 288 -0.47 -46.95 -18.44
C ARG A 288 -1.79 -47.03 -17.66
N ASN A 289 -1.86 -46.38 -16.51
CA ASN A 289 -3.06 -46.25 -15.70
C ASN A 289 -3.93 -45.09 -16.21
N LEU A 290 -4.75 -45.38 -17.22
CA LEU A 290 -5.60 -44.40 -17.90
C LEU A 290 -6.64 -43.75 -16.96
N SER A 291 -7.17 -44.52 -16.01
CA SER A 291 -8.09 -44.04 -14.97
C SER A 291 -7.39 -43.06 -14.02
N GLY A 292 -6.20 -43.44 -13.54
CA GLY A 292 -5.37 -42.57 -12.71
C GLY A 292 -4.97 -41.26 -13.40
N ALA A 293 -4.65 -41.31 -14.70
CA ALA A 293 -4.34 -40.11 -15.48
C ALA A 293 -5.56 -39.18 -15.59
N THR A 294 -6.74 -39.74 -15.83
CA THR A 294 -7.99 -38.98 -15.92
C THR A 294 -8.30 -38.30 -14.58
N ALA A 295 -8.21 -39.04 -13.47
CA ALA A 295 -8.42 -38.51 -12.12
C ALA A 295 -7.42 -37.41 -11.76
N ALA A 296 -6.15 -37.55 -12.16
CA ALA A 296 -5.14 -36.52 -11.95
C ALA A 296 -5.44 -35.23 -12.74
N LEU A 297 -5.94 -35.32 -13.97
CA LEU A 297 -6.38 -34.14 -14.74
C LEU A 297 -7.60 -33.46 -14.12
N ASP A 298 -8.54 -34.23 -13.56
CA ASP A 298 -9.65 -33.67 -12.79
C ASP A 298 -9.16 -32.87 -11.59
N GLN A 299 -8.14 -33.37 -10.89
CA GLN A 299 -7.51 -32.65 -9.80
C GLN A 299 -6.81 -31.36 -10.28
N VAL A 300 -6.15 -31.38 -11.44
CA VAL A 300 -5.55 -30.19 -12.06
C VAL A 300 -6.61 -29.14 -12.35
N ILE A 301 -7.71 -29.52 -13.00
CA ILE A 301 -8.81 -28.63 -13.37
C ILE A 301 -9.44 -28.01 -12.12
N SER A 302 -9.74 -28.84 -11.11
CA SER A 302 -10.30 -28.41 -9.84
C SER A 302 -9.39 -27.40 -9.13
N THR A 303 -8.11 -27.75 -8.95
CA THR A 303 -7.13 -26.90 -8.27
C THR A 303 -6.93 -25.57 -9.00
N LYS A 304 -6.88 -25.60 -10.34
CA LYS A 304 -6.71 -24.39 -11.14
C LYS A 304 -7.93 -23.47 -11.09
N THR A 305 -9.13 -24.05 -11.10
CA THR A 305 -10.38 -23.31 -10.91
C THR A 305 -10.39 -22.59 -9.55
N GLN A 306 -9.92 -23.26 -8.51
CA GLN A 306 -9.79 -22.69 -7.17
C GLN A 306 -8.77 -21.53 -7.13
N ILE A 307 -7.61 -21.67 -7.78
CA ILE A 307 -6.60 -20.59 -7.89
C ILE A 307 -7.20 -19.35 -8.57
N ILE A 308 -7.95 -19.54 -9.65
CA ILE A 308 -8.63 -18.43 -10.36
C ILE A 308 -9.64 -17.74 -9.43
N ALA A 309 -10.44 -18.52 -8.68
CA ALA A 309 -11.38 -17.95 -7.71
C ALA A 309 -10.67 -17.11 -6.64
N TYR A 310 -9.52 -17.56 -6.11
CA TYR A 310 -8.72 -16.77 -5.17
C TYR A 310 -8.22 -15.47 -5.80
N LYS A 311 -7.70 -15.51 -7.03
CA LYS A 311 -7.25 -14.30 -7.73
C LYS A 311 -8.40 -13.31 -7.99
N GLN A 312 -9.61 -13.80 -8.27
CA GLN A 312 -10.80 -12.95 -8.40
C GLN A 312 -11.15 -12.25 -7.09
N GLN A 313 -11.08 -12.97 -5.96
CA GLN A 313 -11.28 -12.36 -4.64
C GLN A 313 -10.22 -11.28 -4.35
N VAL A 314 -8.95 -11.54 -4.67
CA VAL A 314 -7.87 -10.54 -4.54
C VAL A 314 -8.16 -9.32 -5.41
N LEU A 315 -8.62 -9.51 -6.65
CA LEU A 315 -8.96 -8.40 -7.54
C LEU A 315 -10.08 -7.53 -6.93
N ALA A 316 -11.15 -8.15 -6.42
CA ALA A 316 -12.24 -7.45 -5.76
C ALA A 316 -11.74 -6.64 -4.54
N LEU A 317 -10.86 -7.21 -3.70
CA LEU A 317 -10.25 -6.49 -2.59
C LEU A 317 -9.38 -5.32 -3.06
N LYS A 318 -8.63 -5.48 -4.16
CA LYS A 318 -7.84 -4.38 -4.73
C LYS A 318 -8.72 -3.26 -5.27
N GLN A 319 -9.87 -3.58 -5.85
CA GLN A 319 -10.87 -2.59 -6.27
C GLN A 319 -11.50 -1.88 -5.06
N GLN A 320 -11.78 -2.58 -3.96
CA GLN A 320 -12.24 -1.94 -2.72
C GLN A 320 -11.20 -0.96 -2.17
N VAL A 321 -9.92 -1.35 -2.15
CA VAL A 321 -8.82 -0.45 -1.77
C VAL A 321 -8.77 0.78 -2.69
N ASN A 322 -8.98 0.59 -4.00
CA ASN A 322 -9.07 1.70 -4.96
C ASN A 322 -10.19 2.68 -4.58
N SER A 323 -11.38 2.16 -4.29
CA SER A 323 -12.53 2.97 -3.87
C SER A 323 -12.26 3.75 -2.59
N VAL A 324 -11.56 3.17 -1.61
CA VAL A 324 -11.15 3.90 -0.40
C VAL A 324 -10.22 5.07 -0.75
N TYR A 325 -9.25 4.87 -1.65
CA TYR A 325 -8.39 5.97 -2.11
C TYR A 325 -9.12 6.99 -2.99
N ALA A 326 -10.08 6.57 -3.81
CA ALA A 326 -10.84 7.44 -4.69
C ALA A 326 -11.80 8.35 -3.90
N ASN A 327 -12.44 7.80 -2.87
CA ASN A 327 -13.34 8.53 -1.97
C ASN A 327 -12.61 9.43 -0.97
N PHE A 328 -11.29 9.30 -0.86
CA PHE A 328 -10.48 10.19 -0.05
C PHE A 328 -10.35 11.57 -0.72
N SER A 329 -10.97 12.57 -0.09
CA SER A 329 -10.81 13.97 -0.46
C SER A 329 -10.54 14.81 0.77
N VAL A 330 -9.40 15.51 0.81
CA VAL A 330 -9.17 16.60 1.75
C VAL A 330 -9.77 17.85 1.12
N ALA A 331 -10.66 18.55 1.83
CA ALA A 331 -11.33 19.74 1.31
C ALA A 331 -10.32 20.76 0.77
N PRO A 332 -10.57 21.40 -0.40
CA PRO A 332 -9.73 22.49 -0.87
C PRO A 332 -9.82 23.67 0.12
N ALA A 333 -8.71 24.38 0.32
CA ALA A 333 -8.67 25.53 1.20
C ALA A 333 -9.73 26.57 0.80
N PRO A 334 -10.44 27.21 1.76
CA PRO A 334 -11.22 28.38 1.44
C PRO A 334 -10.27 29.44 0.87
N THR A 335 -10.56 29.89 -0.35
CA THR A 335 -9.80 30.95 -1.00
C THR A 335 -10.08 32.26 -0.26
N THR A 336 -9.34 32.53 0.82
CA THR A 336 -9.35 33.87 1.39
C THR A 336 -8.56 34.75 0.45
N ALA A 337 -9.27 35.40 -0.48
CA ALA A 337 -8.73 36.44 -1.31
C ALA A 337 -7.98 37.44 -0.41
N PRO A 338 -6.73 37.80 -0.73
CA PRO A 338 -6.02 38.82 0.03
C PRO A 338 -6.82 40.12 -0.10
N THR A 339 -7.38 40.59 1.01
CA THR A 339 -7.88 41.97 1.11
C THR A 339 -6.67 42.88 0.94
N SER A 340 -6.46 43.36 -0.28
CA SER A 340 -5.55 44.44 -0.60
C SER A 340 -6.04 45.70 0.11
N SER A 341 -5.53 45.95 1.32
CA SER A 341 -5.62 47.27 1.95
C SER A 341 -4.65 48.20 1.23
N SER A 342 -5.15 48.89 0.22
CA SER A 342 -4.49 50.02 -0.42
C SER A 342 -4.35 51.14 0.61
N ALA A 343 -3.15 51.29 1.18
CA ALA A 343 -2.80 52.48 1.95
C ALA A 343 -2.58 53.65 0.97
N THR A 344 -3.58 54.52 0.86
CA THR A 344 -3.47 55.80 0.15
C THR A 344 -2.63 56.75 0.99
N THR A 345 -1.36 56.93 0.63
CA THR A 345 -0.53 58.02 1.13
C THR A 345 -0.86 59.27 0.30
N SER A 346 -1.63 60.21 0.87
CA SER A 346 -1.70 61.58 0.32
C SER A 346 -0.48 62.36 0.79
N ASN A 347 0.24 62.93 -0.17
CA ASN A 347 1.26 63.96 0.03
C ASN A 347 0.62 65.34 0.10
#